data_AF-A0A1Q7ZQK6-F1
#
_entry.id   AF-A0A1Q7ZQK6-F1
#
_cell.length_a   1.000
_cell.length_b   1.000
_cell.length_c   1.000
_cell.angle_alpha   90.00
_cell.angle_beta   90.00
_cell.angle_gamma   90.00
#
_symmetry.space_group_name_H-M   'P 1'
#
loop_
_entity.id
_entity.type
_entity.pdbx_description
1 polymer ?
#
loop_
_entity_poly.entity_id
_entity_poly.type
_entity_poly.pdbx_seq_one_letter_code
_entity_poly.pdbx_strand_id
1 'polypeptide(L)'
;MNIRYLKLLAFVIPIIIVAAGFAATQVAFQNTSRINTGLNIFITQPSNTNPGSCPAHLNSLYVNNPTSVFWNLTQGGAPQVEFFCIDNQGSVADNPTVTSSLGPPGACPSTGNGLVFQAPSGVPPSLAANQATISPVSIGVCAGSFALIANPGPTFSVTVT
;
A
#
# COMPACT_ATOMS: atom_id res chain seq x y z
N MET A 1 25.22 46.34 -15.54
CA MET A 1 24.80 45.28 -14.59
C MET A 1 25.86 45.14 -13.51
N ASN A 2 25.52 45.30 -12.23
CA ASN A 2 26.49 45.35 -11.13
C ASN A 2 27.14 43.97 -10.91
N ILE A 3 28.47 43.87 -10.87
CA ILE A 3 29.23 42.60 -10.73
C ILE A 3 28.79 41.77 -9.51
N ARG A 4 28.27 42.42 -8.47
CA ARG A 4 27.71 41.76 -7.29
C ARG A 4 26.48 40.90 -7.59
N TYR A 5 25.59 41.33 -8.49
CA TYR A 5 24.42 40.55 -8.89
C TYR A 5 24.77 39.39 -9.83
N LEU A 6 25.80 39.57 -10.66
CA LEU A 6 26.29 38.52 -11.56
C LEU A 6 26.87 37.32 -10.76
N LYS A 7 27.61 37.60 -9.68
CA LYS A 7 28.14 36.56 -8.78
C LYS A 7 27.04 35.83 -8.01
N LEU A 8 26.00 36.53 -7.60
CA LEU A 8 24.86 35.94 -6.90
C LEU A 8 24.06 35.00 -7.82
N LEU A 9 23.78 35.44 -9.05
CA LEU A 9 23.12 34.62 -10.08
C LEU A 9 23.91 33.35 -10.40
N ALA A 10 25.23 33.45 -10.53
CA ALA A 10 26.11 32.31 -10.79
C ALA A 10 26.08 31.26 -9.66
N PHE A 11 25.74 31.65 -8.43
CA PHE A 11 25.63 30.73 -7.28
C PHE A 11 24.23 30.15 -7.11
N VAL A 12 23.19 30.95 -7.38
CA VAL A 12 21.79 30.55 -7.15
C VAL A 12 21.27 29.63 -8.25
N ILE A 13 21.64 29.87 -9.52
CA ILE A 13 21.23 29.06 -10.67
C ILE A 13 21.56 27.56 -10.50
N PRO A 14 22.80 27.14 -10.19
CA PRO A 14 23.12 25.73 -10.04
C PRO A 14 22.37 25.07 -8.87
N ILE A 15 22.10 25.79 -7.78
CA ILE A 15 21.31 25.27 -6.64
C ILE A 15 19.87 25.01 -7.08
N ILE A 16 19.27 25.93 -7.84
CA ILE A 16 17.92 25.75 -8.38
C ILE A 16 17.88 24.58 -9.38
N ILE A 17 18.90 24.46 -10.25
CA ILE A 17 18.98 23.36 -11.23
C ILE A 17 19.14 22.01 -10.52
N VAL A 18 19.98 21.91 -9.49
CA VAL A 18 20.16 20.68 -8.72
C VAL A 18 18.89 20.34 -7.93
N ALA A 19 18.23 21.33 -7.33
CA ALA A 19 16.97 21.12 -6.61
C ALA A 19 15.83 20.68 -7.57
N ALA A 20 15.72 21.31 -8.75
CA ALA A 20 14.77 20.93 -9.79
C ALA A 20 15.09 19.55 -10.38
N GLY A 21 16.36 19.23 -10.56
CA GLY A 21 16.83 17.91 -11.00
C GLY A 21 16.48 16.81 -10.00
N PHE A 22 16.69 17.07 -8.70
CA PHE A 22 16.36 16.12 -7.63
C PHE A 22 14.85 15.90 -7.48
N ALA A 23 14.04 16.96 -7.67
CA ALA A 23 12.59 16.86 -7.70
C ALA A 23 12.06 16.09 -8.94
N ALA A 24 12.77 16.20 -10.08
CA ALA A 24 12.42 15.50 -11.33
C ALA A 24 12.85 14.01 -11.34
N THR A 25 13.70 13.57 -10.41
CA THR A 25 14.19 12.18 -10.33
C THR A 25 13.40 11.28 -9.38
N GLN A 26 12.19 11.66 -8.95
CA GLN A 26 11.34 10.73 -8.20
C GLN A 26 10.92 9.58 -9.11
N VAL A 27 11.51 8.40 -8.90
CA VAL A 27 11.14 7.19 -9.63
C VAL A 27 9.83 6.66 -9.04
N ALA A 28 8.77 6.70 -9.85
CA ALA A 28 7.51 6.06 -9.53
C ALA A 28 7.51 4.62 -10.04
N PHE A 29 7.06 3.70 -9.19
CA PHE A 29 6.92 2.28 -9.51
C PHE A 29 5.47 1.90 -9.60
N GLN A 30 5.14 1.16 -10.66
CA GLN A 30 3.83 0.58 -10.85
C GLN A 30 3.91 -0.91 -10.58
N ASN A 31 3.13 -1.36 -9.60
CA ASN A 31 3.06 -2.76 -9.20
C ASN A 31 1.61 -3.20 -9.13
N THR A 32 1.35 -4.47 -9.42
CA THR A 32 0.05 -5.08 -9.15
C THR A 32 0.18 -6.16 -8.09
N SER A 33 -0.79 -6.20 -7.18
CA SER A 33 -0.91 -7.31 -6.23
C SER A 33 -2.19 -8.08 -6.44
N ARG A 34 -2.09 -9.41 -6.44
CA ARG A 34 -3.26 -10.28 -6.35
C ARG A 34 -3.64 -10.45 -4.89
N ILE A 35 -4.94 -10.41 -4.60
CA ILE A 35 -5.44 -10.75 -3.28
C ILE A 35 -6.10 -12.11 -3.32
N ASN A 36 -5.66 -13.01 -2.45
CA ASN A 36 -6.26 -14.31 -2.27
C ASN A 36 -7.02 -14.31 -0.94
N THR A 37 -8.29 -14.73 -0.95
CA THR A 37 -9.05 -14.89 0.28
C THR A 37 -9.13 -16.36 0.69
N GLY A 38 -9.29 -16.61 1.99
CA GLY A 38 -9.56 -17.94 2.54
C GLY A 38 -10.94 -18.46 2.14
N LEU A 39 -11.17 -19.76 2.38
CA LEU A 39 -12.38 -20.49 1.97
C LEU A 39 -13.70 -19.87 2.48
N ASN A 40 -13.68 -19.24 3.67
CA ASN A 40 -14.85 -18.63 4.30
C ASN A 40 -14.76 -17.11 4.42
N ILE A 41 -13.68 -16.52 3.89
CA ILE A 41 -13.38 -15.11 4.03
C ILE A 41 -13.69 -14.40 2.72
N PHE A 42 -14.54 -13.39 2.81
CA PHE A 42 -14.86 -12.49 1.73
C PHE A 42 -14.38 -11.10 2.12
N ILE A 43 -13.91 -10.32 1.14
CA ILE A 43 -13.50 -8.94 1.40
C ILE A 43 -14.19 -7.98 0.45
N THR A 44 -14.34 -6.73 0.87
CA THR A 44 -14.68 -5.67 -0.09
C THR A 44 -13.48 -5.43 -1.01
N GLN A 45 -13.74 -4.95 -2.23
CA GLN A 45 -12.65 -4.49 -3.11
C GLN A 45 -11.81 -3.43 -2.35
N PRO A 46 -10.48 -3.62 -2.23
CA PRO A 46 -9.65 -2.62 -1.60
C PRO A 46 -9.71 -1.29 -2.33
N SER A 47 -9.68 -0.22 -1.55
CA SER A 47 -9.71 1.15 -2.04
C SER A 47 -8.73 2.02 -1.27
N ASN A 48 -8.11 2.97 -1.98
CA ASN A 48 -7.26 4.01 -1.40
C ASN A 48 -8.05 5.05 -0.56
N THR A 49 -9.37 4.93 -0.50
CA THR A 49 -10.25 5.79 0.30
C THR A 49 -10.77 5.00 1.49
N ASN A 50 -10.53 5.52 2.70
CA ASN A 50 -11.06 4.91 3.92
C ASN A 50 -12.60 5.05 3.95
N PRO A 51 -13.37 3.95 4.00
CA PRO A 51 -14.83 4.02 4.02
C PRO A 51 -15.40 4.46 5.38
N GLY A 52 -14.58 4.55 6.42
CA GLY A 52 -14.97 4.92 7.80
C GLY A 52 -15.66 3.77 8.55
N SER A 53 -16.56 3.05 7.89
CA SER A 53 -17.27 1.89 8.42
C SER A 53 -17.39 0.80 7.37
N CYS A 54 -17.49 -0.45 7.82
CA CYS A 54 -17.70 -1.58 6.95
C CYS A 54 -19.18 -1.87 6.67
N PRO A 55 -19.51 -2.40 5.48
CA PRO A 55 -20.85 -2.90 5.19
C PRO A 55 -21.25 -4.05 6.13
N ALA A 56 -22.55 -4.29 6.24
CA ALA A 56 -23.06 -5.42 7.02
C ALA A 56 -22.70 -6.77 6.40
N HIS A 57 -22.69 -7.83 7.21
CA HIS A 57 -22.54 -9.22 6.78
C HIS A 57 -23.43 -9.56 5.56
N LEU A 58 -22.90 -10.33 4.60
CA LEU A 58 -23.54 -10.71 3.32
C LEU A 58 -23.89 -9.53 2.39
N ASN A 59 -23.34 -8.34 2.64
CA ASN A 59 -23.46 -7.26 1.66
C ASN A 59 -22.82 -7.68 0.33
N SER A 60 -23.44 -7.30 -0.79
CA SER A 60 -22.99 -7.66 -2.14
C SER A 60 -21.60 -7.12 -2.51
N LEU A 61 -21.05 -6.20 -1.73
CA LEU A 61 -19.69 -5.69 -1.91
C LEU A 61 -18.60 -6.69 -1.49
N TYR A 62 -18.95 -7.70 -0.67
CA TYR A 62 -18.02 -8.74 -0.24
C TYR A 62 -17.83 -9.80 -1.33
N VAL A 63 -16.57 -10.03 -1.72
CA VAL A 63 -16.17 -10.97 -2.77
C VAL A 63 -15.01 -11.84 -2.30
N ASN A 64 -14.95 -13.08 -2.80
CA ASN A 64 -13.86 -14.04 -2.54
C ASN A 64 -12.79 -14.07 -3.65
N ASN A 65 -12.94 -13.22 -4.67
CA ASN A 65 -11.97 -13.06 -5.74
C ASN A 65 -11.93 -11.58 -6.16
N PRO A 66 -11.47 -10.69 -5.27
CA PRO A 66 -11.36 -9.26 -5.58
C PRO A 66 -10.41 -9.04 -6.77
N THR A 67 -10.62 -7.92 -7.45
CA THR A 67 -9.72 -7.51 -8.55
C THR A 67 -8.35 -7.12 -8.00
N SER A 68 -7.31 -7.25 -8.83
CA SER A 68 -5.95 -6.91 -8.44
C SER A 68 -5.82 -5.43 -8.09
N VAL A 69 -5.03 -5.14 -7.05
CA VAL A 69 -4.77 -3.77 -6.60
C VAL A 69 -3.56 -3.22 -7.33
N PHE A 70 -3.65 -1.96 -7.76
CA PHE A 70 -2.58 -1.24 -8.41
C PHE A 70 -1.90 -0.29 -7.44
N TRP A 71 -0.58 -0.40 -7.34
CA TRP A 71 0.26 0.39 -6.45
C TRP A 71 1.12 1.35 -7.28
N ASN A 72 1.01 2.63 -6.98
CA ASN A 72 1.82 3.71 -7.53
C ASN A 72 2.74 4.27 -6.44
N LEU A 73 3.92 3.66 -6.32
CA LEU A 73 4.81 3.87 -5.19
C LEU A 73 5.92 4.84 -5.57
N THR A 74 6.23 5.78 -4.68
CA THR A 74 7.38 6.68 -4.85
C THR A 74 8.59 6.07 -4.14
N GLN A 75 9.74 6.06 -4.80
CA GLN A 75 11.01 5.63 -4.18
C GLN A 75 11.28 6.36 -2.86
N GLY A 76 11.51 5.61 -1.78
CA GLY A 76 11.74 6.20 -0.45
C GLY A 76 10.53 6.99 0.11
N GLY A 77 9.36 6.87 -0.52
CA GLY A 77 8.15 7.58 -0.15
C GLY A 77 7.38 6.93 1.00
N ALA A 78 6.33 7.63 1.42
CA ALA A 78 5.32 7.11 2.33
C ALA A 78 4.60 5.88 1.74
N PRO A 79 3.99 5.02 2.58
CA PRO A 79 3.20 3.91 2.07
C PRO A 79 1.97 4.42 1.31
N GLN A 80 1.66 3.80 0.18
CA GLN A 80 0.29 3.81 -0.33
C GLN A 80 -0.52 2.87 0.57
N VAL A 81 -1.71 3.31 0.98
CA VAL A 81 -2.57 2.56 1.90
C VAL A 81 -3.87 2.21 1.19
N GLU A 82 -4.29 0.97 1.36
CA GLU A 82 -5.54 0.44 0.83
C GLU A 82 -6.39 -0.09 1.99
N PHE A 83 -7.69 0.16 1.91
CA PHE A 83 -8.67 -0.21 2.93
C PHE A 83 -9.65 -1.24 2.38
N PHE A 84 -9.95 -2.25 3.16
CA PHE A 84 -10.99 -3.23 2.86
C PHE A 84 -11.65 -3.73 4.14
N CYS A 85 -12.81 -4.35 4.01
CA CYS A 85 -13.53 -4.99 5.11
C CYS A 85 -13.46 -6.50 4.96
N ILE A 86 -13.58 -7.23 6.06
CA ILE A 86 -13.56 -8.71 6.08
C ILE A 86 -14.94 -9.20 6.51
N ASP A 87 -15.47 -10.20 5.82
CA ASP A 87 -16.70 -10.90 6.16
C ASP A 87 -16.43 -12.40 6.30
N ASN A 88 -16.67 -12.94 7.50
CA ASN A 88 -16.63 -14.38 7.74
C ASN A 88 -18.02 -14.95 7.46
N GLN A 89 -18.15 -15.58 6.29
CA GLN A 89 -19.37 -16.26 5.86
C GLN A 89 -19.36 -17.76 6.22
N GLY A 90 -18.39 -18.19 7.03
CA GLY A 90 -18.30 -19.54 7.56
C GLY A 90 -19.27 -19.79 8.72
N SER A 91 -19.44 -21.07 9.05
CA SER A 91 -20.28 -21.54 10.15
C SER A 91 -19.59 -21.52 11.52
N VAL A 92 -18.30 -21.19 11.57
CA VAL A 92 -17.48 -21.13 12.79
C VAL A 92 -16.76 -19.79 12.87
N ALA A 93 -16.37 -19.39 14.09
CA ALA A 93 -15.51 -18.24 14.28
C ALA A 93 -14.14 -18.48 13.62
N ASP A 94 -13.57 -17.43 13.06
CA ASP A 94 -12.27 -17.47 12.39
C ASP A 94 -11.32 -16.43 13.01
N ASN A 95 -10.03 -16.60 12.79
CA ASN A 95 -9.00 -15.69 13.28
C ASN A 95 -8.30 -15.06 12.08
N PRO A 96 -8.88 -13.98 11.50
CA PRO A 96 -8.39 -13.45 10.24
C PRO A 96 -6.96 -12.94 10.38
N THR A 97 -6.19 -13.18 9.33
CA THR A 97 -4.80 -12.85 9.18
C THR A 97 -4.59 -12.24 7.80
N VAL A 98 -3.66 -11.30 7.72
CA VAL A 98 -3.31 -10.64 6.46
C VAL A 98 -1.80 -10.73 6.28
N THR A 99 -1.36 -11.41 5.23
CA THR A 99 0.06 -11.68 4.95
C THR A 99 0.40 -11.30 3.52
N SER A 100 1.69 -11.19 3.21
CA SER A 100 2.18 -10.83 1.88
C SER A 100 3.33 -11.73 1.45
N SER A 101 3.42 -11.99 0.14
CA SER A 101 4.56 -12.71 -0.45
C SER A 101 5.85 -11.87 -0.48
N LEU A 102 5.78 -10.58 -0.12
CA LEU A 102 6.96 -9.72 0.06
C LEU A 102 7.77 -10.06 1.32
N GLY A 103 7.26 -10.95 2.17
CA GLY A 103 7.89 -11.36 3.42
C GLY A 103 7.19 -10.77 4.65
N PRO A 104 7.85 -10.81 5.82
CA PRO A 104 7.27 -10.30 7.06
C PRO A 104 7.01 -8.79 6.97
N PRO A 105 6.00 -8.27 7.71
CA PRO A 105 5.74 -6.85 7.75
C PRO A 105 6.96 -6.02 8.15
N GLY A 106 7.18 -4.93 7.44
CA GLY A 106 8.25 -3.97 7.68
C GLY A 106 7.74 -2.56 7.96
N ALA A 107 8.70 -1.65 8.15
CA ALA A 107 8.42 -0.23 8.36
C ALA A 107 8.46 0.56 7.04
N CYS A 108 7.58 1.54 6.93
CA CYS A 108 7.53 2.51 5.84
C CYS A 108 7.63 3.93 6.40
N PRO A 109 8.38 4.87 5.76
CA PRO A 109 9.22 4.66 4.58
C PRO A 109 10.38 3.69 4.81
N SER A 110 10.76 2.93 3.79
CA SER A 110 11.82 1.92 3.87
C SER A 110 13.15 2.46 3.35
N THR A 111 14.23 2.24 4.09
CA THR A 111 15.61 2.49 3.65
C THR A 111 16.24 1.26 2.97
N GLY A 112 15.47 0.20 2.74
CA GLY A 112 15.94 -1.03 2.10
C GLY A 112 15.90 -0.98 0.57
N ASN A 113 16.19 -2.14 -0.03
CA ASN A 113 16.00 -2.40 -1.46
C ASN A 113 14.68 -3.17 -1.64
N GLY A 114 13.81 -2.73 -2.55
CA GLY A 114 12.58 -3.47 -2.88
C GLY A 114 11.30 -2.93 -2.26
N LEU A 115 10.21 -3.68 -2.45
CA LEU A 115 8.91 -3.35 -1.88
C LEU A 115 8.81 -3.84 -0.44
N VAL A 116 8.19 -3.05 0.42
CA VAL A 116 7.91 -3.42 1.80
C VAL A 116 6.41 -3.42 2.03
N PHE A 117 5.91 -4.55 2.52
CA PHE A 117 4.56 -4.66 3.04
C PHE A 117 4.53 -4.14 4.47
N GLN A 118 3.71 -3.14 4.75
CA GLN A 118 3.52 -2.60 6.09
C GLN A 118 2.60 -3.53 6.90
N ALA A 119 2.80 -3.56 8.22
CA ALA A 119 1.92 -4.28 9.13
C ALA A 119 0.45 -3.86 8.91
N PRO A 120 -0.45 -4.82 8.66
CA PRO A 120 -1.87 -4.54 8.58
C PRO A 120 -2.40 -3.95 9.88
N SER A 121 -3.35 -3.02 9.79
CA SER A 121 -4.04 -2.44 10.94
C SER A 121 -5.52 -2.74 10.87
N GLY A 122 -6.18 -2.85 12.03
CA GLY A 122 -7.62 -3.11 12.13
C GLY A 122 -8.04 -4.56 11.90
N VAL A 123 -7.10 -5.49 11.71
CA VAL A 123 -7.42 -6.93 11.64
C VAL A 123 -7.88 -7.40 13.01
N PRO A 124 -9.12 -7.92 13.16
CA PRO A 124 -9.59 -8.36 14.46
C PRO A 124 -8.89 -9.68 14.85
N PRO A 125 -8.60 -9.90 16.15
CA PRO A 125 -7.98 -11.15 16.61
C PRO A 125 -8.89 -12.38 16.44
N SER A 126 -10.20 -12.15 16.33
CA SER A 126 -11.21 -13.15 16.00
C SER A 126 -12.42 -12.46 15.35
N LEU A 127 -13.06 -13.15 14.42
CA LEU A 127 -14.27 -12.73 13.73
C LEU A 127 -15.29 -13.88 13.82
N ALA A 128 -16.42 -13.65 14.50
CA ALA A 128 -17.40 -14.70 14.71
C ALA A 128 -17.99 -15.21 13.38
N ALA A 129 -18.60 -16.39 13.42
CA ALA A 129 -19.34 -16.93 12.29
C ALA A 129 -20.43 -15.95 11.85
N ASN A 130 -20.63 -15.82 10.54
CA ASN A 130 -21.65 -14.96 9.95
C ASN A 130 -21.54 -13.49 10.40
N GLN A 131 -20.32 -12.98 10.49
CA GLN A 131 -20.06 -11.59 10.87
C GLN A 131 -19.03 -10.93 9.97
N ALA A 132 -19.26 -9.63 9.74
CA ALA A 132 -18.30 -8.74 9.13
C ALA A 132 -17.58 -7.88 10.17
N THR A 133 -16.36 -7.46 9.85
CA THR A 133 -15.66 -6.40 10.59
C THR A 133 -16.52 -5.14 10.62
N ILE A 134 -16.50 -4.41 11.73
CA ILE A 134 -17.22 -3.12 11.85
C ILE A 134 -16.37 -1.97 11.26
N SER A 135 -15.06 -2.04 11.49
CA SER A 135 -14.08 -1.05 11.03
C SER A 135 -13.23 -1.62 9.92
N PRO A 136 -12.82 -0.81 8.93
CA PRO A 136 -11.99 -1.27 7.82
C PRO A 136 -10.59 -1.69 8.29
N VAL A 137 -10.10 -2.75 7.66
CA VAL A 137 -8.71 -3.18 7.70
C VAL A 137 -7.91 -2.34 6.72
N SER A 138 -6.70 -1.93 7.08
CA SER A 138 -5.79 -1.23 6.19
C SER A 138 -4.52 -2.03 5.96
N ILE A 139 -4.06 -2.08 4.72
CA ILE A 139 -2.74 -2.57 4.33
C ILE A 139 -1.95 -1.44 3.66
N GLY A 140 -0.63 -1.45 3.84
CA GLY A 140 0.25 -0.45 3.25
C GLY A 140 1.38 -1.09 2.48
N VAL A 141 1.82 -0.46 1.40
CA VAL A 141 3.03 -0.84 0.65
C VAL A 141 3.85 0.39 0.35
N CYS A 142 5.16 0.31 0.54
CA CYS A 142 6.10 1.35 0.12
C CYS A 142 7.26 0.77 -0.68
N ALA A 143 7.88 1.60 -1.52
CA ALA A 143 9.12 1.28 -2.20
C ALA A 143 10.32 1.74 -1.36
N GLY A 144 11.34 0.90 -1.27
CA GLY A 144 12.61 1.21 -0.62
C GLY A 144 13.36 2.37 -1.27
N SER A 145 14.30 2.95 -0.52
CA SER A 145 15.04 4.16 -0.91
C SER A 145 16.17 3.89 -1.91
N PHE A 146 16.69 2.66 -2.00
CA PHE A 146 17.86 2.34 -2.81
C PHE A 146 17.50 1.53 -4.08
N ALA A 147 17.99 2.06 -5.21
CA ALA A 147 18.01 1.51 -6.58
C ALA A 147 17.01 0.40 -6.92
N LEU A 148 15.74 0.76 -7.05
CA LEU A 148 14.87 0.05 -7.97
C LEU A 148 15.09 0.67 -9.36
N ILE A 149 15.68 -0.08 -10.30
CA ILE A 149 15.73 0.31 -11.70
C ILE A 149 14.28 0.53 -12.16
N ALA A 150 14.00 1.65 -12.83
CA ALA A 150 12.68 1.97 -13.37
C ALA A 150 12.23 0.89 -14.36
N ASN A 151 11.49 -0.09 -13.85
CA ASN A 151 10.88 -1.21 -14.55
C ASN A 151 9.51 -1.46 -13.91
N PRO A 152 8.57 -2.14 -14.58
CA PRO A 152 7.37 -2.67 -13.93
C PRO A 152 7.84 -3.43 -12.70
N GLY A 153 7.44 -2.97 -11.51
CA GLY A 153 7.95 -3.57 -10.30
C GLY A 153 7.40 -5.01 -10.17
N PRO A 154 8.00 -5.85 -9.32
CA PRO A 154 7.55 -7.24 -9.17
C PRO A 154 6.09 -7.31 -8.74
N THR A 155 5.32 -8.21 -9.36
CA THR A 155 3.98 -8.56 -8.88
C THR A 155 4.10 -9.39 -7.60
N PHE A 156 3.24 -9.15 -6.63
CA PHE A 156 3.22 -9.90 -5.37
C PHE A 156 1.79 -10.31 -5.01
N SER A 157 1.63 -11.14 -3.98
CA SER A 157 0.31 -11.51 -3.48
C SER A 157 0.11 -11.08 -2.04
N VAL A 158 -1.11 -10.67 -1.72
CA VAL A 158 -1.60 -10.50 -0.34
C VAL A 158 -2.61 -11.61 -0.09
N THR A 159 -2.51 -12.27 1.06
CA THR A 159 -3.40 -13.36 1.45
C THR A 159 -4.18 -12.92 2.69
N VAL A 160 -5.51 -13.02 2.62
CA VAL A 160 -6.43 -12.75 3.72
C VAL A 160 -7.13 -14.05 4.09
N THR A 161 -6.80 -14.62 5.24
CA THR A 161 -7.32 -15.93 5.70
C THR A 161 -7.77 -15.86 7.13
#